data_AF-A0A7G5H182-F1
#
_entry.id   AF-A0A7G5H182-F1
#
_cell.length_a   1.000
_cell.length_b   1.000
_cell.length_c   1.000
_cell.angle_alpha   90.00
_cell.angle_beta   90.00
_cell.angle_gamma   90.00
#
_symmetry.space_group_name_H-M   'P 1'
#
loop_
_entity.id
_entity.type
_entity.pdbx_description
1 polymer ?
#
loop_
_entity_poly.entity_id
_entity_poly.type
_entity_poly.pdbx_seq_one_letter_code
_entity_poly.pdbx_strand_id
1 'polypeptide(L)' 'MSEATYTSIPDTSDTFYWESKSEQGITKFIPRDKALHHQLKLKAWNSIQAALPLKNRKGSGY' A
#
# COMPACT_ATOMS: atom_id res chain seq x y z
N MET A 1 -21.62 1.09 11.86
CA MET A 1 -20.45 0.22 11.63
C MET A 1 -19.23 1.10 11.78
N SER A 2 -18.33 0.79 12.71
CA SER A 2 -17.08 1.53 12.93
C SER A 2 -16.21 1.41 11.67
N GLU A 3 -16.01 2.52 10.97
CA GLU A 3 -15.08 2.60 9.84
C GLU A 3 -13.70 2.15 10.30
N ALA A 4 -13.23 1.01 9.78
CA ALA A 4 -11.87 0.57 10.02
C ALA A 4 -10.92 1.61 9.43
N THR A 5 -10.36 2.46 10.29
CA THR A 5 -9.40 3.49 9.89
C THR A 5 -8.05 2.81 9.71
N TYR A 6 -7.82 2.23 8.54
CA TYR A 6 -6.55 1.61 8.21
C TYR A 6 -5.45 2.68 8.21
N THR A 7 -4.41 2.49 9.03
CA THR A 7 -3.25 3.41 9.13
C THR A 7 -2.06 2.97 8.27
N SER A 8 -2.09 1.72 7.80
CA SER A 8 -1.08 1.03 6.99
C SER A 8 -1.75 -0.07 6.16
N ILE A 9 -1.13 -0.52 5.07
CA ILE A 9 -1.62 -1.63 4.26
C ILE A 9 -1.58 -2.91 5.12
N PRO A 10 -2.73 -3.54 5.42
CA PRO A 10 -2.77 -4.75 6.24
C PRO A 10 -2.36 -5.99 5.43
N ASP A 11 -2.11 -7.08 6.13
CA ASP A 11 -1.83 -8.39 5.54
C ASP A 11 -2.97 -8.85 4.63
N THR A 12 -2.65 -9.64 3.59
CA THR A 12 -3.61 -10.23 2.64
C THR A 12 -4.68 -11.14 3.27
N SER A 13 -4.49 -11.55 4.52
CA SER A 13 -5.47 -12.26 5.35
C SER A 13 -6.65 -11.39 5.79
N ASP A 14 -6.53 -10.06 5.74
CA ASP A 14 -7.61 -9.14 6.09
C ASP A 14 -8.67 -9.09 4.98
N THR A 15 -9.77 -9.82 5.17
CA THR A 15 -10.89 -9.91 4.21
C THR A 15 -11.77 -8.66 4.15
N PHE A 16 -11.62 -7.73 5.11
CA PHE A 16 -12.29 -6.43 5.11
C PHE A 16 -11.54 -5.41 4.25
N TYR A 17 -10.23 -5.57 4.10
CA TYR A 17 -9.41 -4.73 3.23
C TYR A 17 -9.24 -5.36 1.83
N TRP A 18 -9.00 -6.67 1.79
CA TRP A 18 -8.72 -7.42 0.57
C TRP A 18 -9.94 -8.20 0.07
N GLU A 19 -10.08 -8.24 -1.25
CA GLU A 19 -10.97 -9.10 -2.00
C GLU A 19 -10.11 -10.14 -2.72
N SER A 20 -10.26 -11.42 -2.36
CA SER A 20 -9.58 -12.53 -3.04
C SER A 20 -10.37 -12.95 -4.27
N LYS A 21 -9.77 -12.89 -5.45
CA LYS A 21 -10.31 -13.46 -6.69
C LYS A 21 -9.43 -14.61 -7.15
N SER A 22 -10.02 -15.79 -7.30
CA SER A 22 -9.36 -16.93 -7.91
C SER A 22 -9.70 -16.96 -9.39
N GLU A 23 -8.69 -16.90 -10.25
CA GLU A 23 -8.83 -16.97 -11.70
C GLU A 23 -7.76 -17.92 -12.24
N GLN A 24 -8.19 -18.99 -12.92
CA GLN A 24 -7.30 -19.98 -13.54
C GLN A 24 -6.28 -20.60 -12.55
N GLY A 25 -6.69 -20.82 -11.30
CA GLY A 25 -5.82 -21.38 -10.26
C GLY A 25 -4.88 -20.38 -9.58
N ILE A 26 -4.93 -19.10 -9.97
CA ILE A 26 -4.15 -18.03 -9.35
C ILE A 26 -5.07 -17.20 -8.45
N THR A 27 -4.69 -17.06 -7.18
CA THR A 27 -5.40 -16.19 -6.23
C THR A 27 -4.80 -14.79 -6.28
N LYS A 28 -5.60 -13.81 -6.70
CA LYS A 28 -5.27 -12.39 -6.74
C LYS A 28 -5.93 -11.68 -5.56
N PHE A 29 -5.19 -10.89 -4.81
CA PHE A 29 -5.73 -10.05 -3.72
C PHE A 29 -5.86 -8.62 -4.20
N ILE A 30 -7.09 -8.12 -4.26
CA ILE A 30 -7.43 -6.79 -4.76
C ILE A 30 -7.97 -5.98 -3.59
N PRO A 31 -7.48 -4.75 -3.34
CA PRO A 31 -8.02 -3.95 -2.26
C PRO A 31 -9.45 -3.53 -2.60
N ARG A 32 -10.36 -3.65 -1.62
CA ARG A 32 -11.77 -3.25 -1.76
C ARG A 32 -11.90 -1.75 -1.99
N ASP A 33 -11.13 -0.96 -1.24
CA ASP A 33 -11.00 0.48 -1.44
C ASP A 33 -9.64 0.82 -2.07
N LYS A 34 -9.67 1.10 -3.37
CA LYS A 34 -8.49 1.47 -4.15
C LYS A 34 -7.95 2.85 -3.77
N ALA A 35 -8.82 3.79 -3.37
CA ALA A 35 -8.41 5.14 -3.02
C ALA A 35 -7.66 5.14 -1.69
N LEU A 36 -8.21 4.44 -0.70
CA LEU A 36 -7.55 4.20 0.58
C LEU A 36 -6.21 3.47 0.37
N HIS A 37 -6.20 2.40 -0.43
CA HIS A 37 -4.98 1.66 -0.73
C HIS A 37 -3.89 2.55 -1.34
N HIS A 38 -4.26 3.44 -2.25
CA HIS A 38 -3.33 4.40 -2.84
C HIS A 38 -2.75 5.36 -1.80
N GLN A 39 -3.57 5.92 -0.91
CA GLN A 39 -3.11 6.79 0.17
C GLN A 39 -2.12 6.08 1.11
N LEU A 40 -2.43 4.84 1.50
CA LEU A 40 -1.57 4.04 2.36
C LEU A 40 -0.23 3.69 1.68
N LYS A 41 -0.27 3.39 0.38
CA LYS A 41 0.94 3.15 -0.42
C LYS A 41 1.83 4.39 -0.49
N LEU A 42 1.25 5.57 -0.74
CA LEU A 42 1.99 6.84 -0.75
C LEU A 42 2.62 7.13 0.62
N LYS A 43 1.87 6.93 1.70
CA LYS A 43 2.38 7.12 3.06
C LYS A 43 3.55 6.19 3.38
N ALA A 44 3.44 4.91 3.00
CA ALA A 44 4.51 3.93 3.16
C ALA A 44 5.75 4.31 2.33
N TRP A 45 5.56 4.69 1.08
CA TRP A 45 6.64 5.14 0.19
C TRP A 45 7.38 6.36 0.74
N ASN A 46 6.64 7.38 1.20
CA ASN A 46 7.22 8.57 1.81
C ASN A 46 8.02 8.24 3.08
N SER A 47 7.52 7.30 3.90
CA SER A 47 8.23 6.84 5.10
C SER A 47 9.53 6.13 4.74
N ILE A 48 9.52 5.28 3.71
CA ILE A 48 10.72 4.62 3.19
C ILE A 48 11.71 5.67 2.66
N GLN A 49 11.24 6.62 1.85
CA GLN A 49 12.11 7.68 1.32
C GLN A 49 12.72 8.56 2.42
N ALA A 50 11.97 8.87 3.48
CA ALA A 50 12.47 9.61 4.63
C ALA A 50 13.53 8.82 5.42
N ALA A 51 13.41 7.50 5.46
CA ALA A 51 14.37 6.61 6.11
C ALA A 51 15.63 6.32 5.26
N LEU A 52 15.57 6.58 3.95
CA LEU A 52 16.73 6.39 3.07
C LEU A 52 17.77 7.50 3.30
N PRO A 53 19.06 7.15 3.51
CA PRO A 53 20.11 8.13 3.68
C PRO A 53 20.26 9.02 2.42
N LEU A 54 20.49 10.33 2.62
CA LEU A 54 20.59 11.36 1.57
C LEU A 54 21.58 11.06 0.43
N LYS A 55 22.44 10.04 0.54
CA LYS A 55 23.49 9.72 -0.44
C LYS A 55 22.95 9.35 -1.83
N ASN A 56 21.66 9.03 -1.97
CA ASN A 56 21.02 8.70 -3.25
C ASN A 56 20.11 9.79 -3.81
N ARG A 57 20.04 10.98 -3.19
CA ARG A 57 19.39 12.16 -3.79
C ARG A 57 20.30 12.79 -4.85
N LYS A 58 20.63 12.06 -5.92
CA LYS A 58 21.15 12.70 -7.15
C LYS A 58 19.96 13.26 -7.93
N GLY A 59 19.41 14.36 -7.41
CA GLY A 59 18.73 15.32 -8.26
C GLY A 59 19.77 15.99 -9.15
N SER A 60 19.53 15.92 -10.45
CA SER A 60 19.84 16.95 -11.45
C SER A 60 20.73 18.11 -10.94
N GLY A 61 22.01 18.03 -11.27
CA GLY A 61 22.87 19.23 -11.27
C GLY A 61 22.39 20.15 -12.39
N TYR A 62 22.04 21.38 -12.01
CA TYR A 62 21.88 22.52 -12.91
C TYR A 62 23.23 22.91 -13.53
#